data_AF-A0A258D326-F1
#
_entry.id   AF-A0A258D326-F1
#
_cell.length_a   1.000
_cell.length_b   1.000
_cell.length_c   1.000
_cell.angle_alpha   90.00
_cell.angle_beta   90.00
_cell.angle_gamma   90.00
#
_symmetry.space_group_name_H-M   'P 1'
#
loop_
_entity.id
_entity.type
_entity.pdbx_description
1 polymer ?
#
loop_
_entity_poly.entity_id
_entity_poly.type
_entity_poly.pdbx_seq_one_letter_code
_entity_poly.pdbx_strand_id
1 'polypeptide(L)'
;MTTAGIHRANFWGGVITALTILCAVLWAFPLYWGVITSLKPEDEVVRPYIEFWPETLTFAHYLTAITTTQIGIWYLNSVAVAVGVTVVTIVTSMLC
;
A
#
# COMPACT_ATOMS: atom_id res chain seq x y z
N MET A 1 18.71 34.38 31.13
CA MET A 1 19.58 33.29 30.66
C MET A 1 18.73 32.35 29.81
N THR A 2 18.67 32.58 28.49
CA THR A 2 18.10 31.62 27.52
C THR A 2 18.62 32.01 26.15
N THR A 3 19.81 31.53 25.81
CA THR A 3 20.34 31.63 24.44
C THR A 3 19.49 30.70 23.59
N ALA A 4 18.57 31.27 22.79
CA ALA A 4 17.86 30.54 21.76
C ALA A 4 18.90 30.00 20.77
N GLY A 5 19.20 28.70 20.89
CA GLY A 5 20.10 28.01 19.99
C GLY A 5 19.54 28.08 18.58
N ILE A 6 20.16 28.90 17.74
CA ILE A 6 19.87 28.95 16.31
C ILE A 6 20.16 27.55 15.77
N HIS A 7 19.11 26.84 15.38
CA HIS A 7 19.20 25.57 14.69
C HIS A 7 20.00 25.84 13.41
N ARG A 8 21.29 25.45 13.37
CA ARG A 8 22.08 25.52 12.13
C ARG A 8 21.27 24.77 11.08
N ALA A 9 20.80 25.46 10.06
CA ALA A 9 20.09 24.84 8.96
C ALA A 9 21.02 23.78 8.38
N ASN A 10 20.76 22.51 8.71
CA ASN A 10 21.57 21.41 8.26
C ASN A 10 21.15 21.15 6.81
N PHE A 11 21.78 21.86 5.88
CA PHE A 11 21.52 21.73 4.44
C PHE A 11 21.51 20.25 4.02
N TRP A 12 22.48 19.48 4.52
CA TRP A 12 22.55 18.03 4.32
C TRP A 12 21.37 17.27 4.90
N GLY A 13 20.90 17.67 6.09
CA GLY A 13 19.68 17.12 6.69
C GLY A 13 18.45 17.39 5.82
N GLY A 14 18.30 18.62 5.30
CA GLY A 14 17.20 18.96 4.38
C GLY A 14 17.24 18.16 3.09
N VAL A 15 18.44 17.97 2.50
CA VAL A 15 18.63 17.15 1.30
C VAL A 15 18.25 15.69 1.56
N ILE A 16 18.71 15.10 2.67
CA ILE A 16 18.37 13.72 3.05
C ILE A 16 16.87 13.58 3.26
N THR A 17 16.22 14.51 3.96
CA THR A 17 14.77 14.48 4.16
C THR A 17 14.01 14.56 2.83
N ALA A 18 14.41 15.44 1.91
CA ALA A 18 13.80 15.55 0.59
C ALA A 18 13.93 14.25 -0.23
N LEU A 19 15.12 13.63 -0.20
CA LEU A 19 15.35 12.33 -0.85
C LEU A 19 14.49 11.23 -0.23
N THR A 20 14.38 11.18 1.09
CA THR A 20 13.51 10.21 1.78
C THR A 20 12.05 10.37 1.38
N ILE A 21 11.54 11.61 1.29
CA ILE A 21 10.17 11.88 0.84
C ILE A 21 9.98 11.43 -0.61
N LEU A 22 10.94 11.73 -1.49
CA LEU A 22 10.88 11.29 -2.89
C LEU A 22 10.82 9.75 -3.00
N CYS A 23 11.70 9.05 -2.29
CA CYS A 23 11.70 7.59 -2.24
C CYS A 23 10.38 7.04 -1.69
N ALA A 24 9.82 7.65 -0.64
CA ALA A 24 8.54 7.25 -0.07
C ALA A 24 7.38 7.42 -1.07
N VAL A 25 7.34 8.54 -1.81
CA VAL A 25 6.32 8.78 -2.85
C VAL A 25 6.45 7.77 -3.99
N LEU A 26 7.67 7.52 -4.48
CA LEU A 26 7.90 6.54 -5.55
C LEU A 26 7.51 5.13 -5.12
N TRP A 27 7.77 4.77 -3.86
CA TRP A 27 7.38 3.47 -3.30
C TRP A 27 5.87 3.35 -3.09
N ALA A 28 5.20 4.43 -2.65
CA ALA A 28 3.76 4.45 -2.42
C ALA A 28 2.93 4.57 -3.71
N PHE A 29 3.51 5.10 -4.79
CA PHE A 29 2.85 5.29 -6.08
C PHE A 29 2.17 4.02 -6.64
N PRO A 30 2.80 2.83 -6.70
CA PRO A 30 2.12 1.62 -7.17
C PRO A 30 0.92 1.22 -6.29
N LEU A 31 0.97 1.45 -4.97
CA LEU A 31 -0.16 1.19 -4.08
C LEU A 31 -1.33 2.14 -4.38
N TYR A 32 -1.01 3.42 -4.53
CA TYR A 32 -1.96 4.46 -4.96
C TYR A 32 -2.62 4.09 -6.29
N TRP A 33 -1.81 3.70 -7.28
CA TRP A 33 -2.29 3.34 -8.60
C TRP A 33 -3.22 2.12 -8.57
N GLY A 34 -2.86 1.09 -7.78
CA GLY A 34 -3.70 -0.10 -7.59
C GLY A 34 -5.08 0.24 -7.02
N VAL A 35 -5.13 1.10 -6.00
CA VAL A 35 -6.40 1.52 -5.36
C VAL A 35 -7.28 2.31 -6.33
N ILE A 36 -6.72 3.30 -7.03
CA ILE A 36 -7.50 4.09 -7.98
C ILE A 36 -7.99 3.24 -9.14
N THR A 37 -7.13 2.36 -9.68
CA THR A 37 -7.53 1.47 -10.78
C THR A 37 -8.67 0.54 -10.36
N SER A 38 -8.68 0.03 -9.11
CA SER A 38 -9.79 -0.79 -8.62
C SER A 38 -11.11 -0.05 -8.41
N LEU A 39 -11.07 1.28 -8.34
CA LEU A 39 -12.25 2.15 -8.16
C LEU A 39 -12.76 2.75 -9.48
N LYS A 40 -12.01 2.59 -10.57
CA LYS A 40 -12.40 2.99 -11.92
C LYS A 40 -13.23 1.88 -12.59
N PRO A 41 -14.24 2.21 -13.41
CA PRO A 41 -14.92 1.22 -14.24
C PRO A 41 -14.03 0.77 -15.40
N GLU A 42 -14.34 -0.40 -15.99
CA GLU A 42 -13.49 -1.05 -17.00
C GLU A 42 -13.22 -0.16 -18.22
N ASP A 43 -14.21 0.63 -18.64
CA ASP A 43 -14.11 1.55 -19.78
C ASP A 43 -13.16 2.72 -19.50
N GLU A 44 -12.97 3.10 -18.23
CA GLU A 44 -12.06 4.15 -17.80
C GLU A 44 -10.63 3.64 -17.64
N VAL A 45 -10.45 2.38 -17.21
CA VAL A 45 -9.13 1.75 -17.04
C VAL A 45 -8.42 1.50 -18.38
N VAL A 46 -9.16 1.21 -19.46
CA VAL A 46 -8.59 0.87 -20.77
C VAL A 46 -8.34 2.08 -21.68
N ARG A 47 -8.58 3.30 -21.19
CA ARG A 47 -8.40 4.53 -21.98
C ARG A 47 -6.92 4.73 -22.34
N PRO A 48 -6.63 5.32 -23.52
CA PRO A 48 -5.27 5.46 -24.02
C PRO A 48 -4.44 6.56 -23.31
N TYR A 49 -5.02 7.29 -22.36
CA TYR A 49 -4.35 8.38 -21.63
C TYR A 49 -4.29 8.11 -20.13
N ILE A 50 -3.28 8.69 -19.47
CA ILE A 50 -3.04 8.50 -18.03
C ILE A 50 -3.93 9.46 -17.24
N GLU A 51 -4.84 8.90 -16.47
CA GLU A 51 -5.70 9.63 -15.54
C GLU A 51 -5.24 9.37 -14.11
N PHE A 52 -4.84 10.43 -13.38
CA PHE A 52 -4.42 10.27 -11.99
C PHE A 52 -5.59 10.06 -11.03
N TRP A 53 -6.80 10.51 -11.36
CA TRP A 53 -7.99 10.38 -10.52
C TRP A 53 -9.14 9.73 -11.31
N PRO A 54 -10.07 9.02 -10.65
CA PRO A 54 -11.25 8.50 -11.32
C PRO A 54 -12.24 9.63 -11.65
N GLU A 55 -12.79 9.63 -12.87
CA GLU A 55 -13.93 10.47 -13.24
C GLU A 55 -15.21 9.92 -12.61
N THR A 56 -15.34 8.58 -12.61
CA THR A 56 -16.47 7.88 -12.03
C THR A 56 -16.00 6.89 -10.97
N LEU A 57 -16.42 7.11 -9.73
CA LEU A 57 -16.14 6.18 -8.64
C LEU A 57 -17.15 5.03 -8.67
N THR A 58 -16.65 3.80 -8.84
CA THR A 58 -17.46 2.59 -8.79
C THR A 58 -16.94 1.59 -7.75
N PHE A 59 -17.88 0.92 -7.08
CA PHE A 59 -17.59 -0.22 -6.19
C PHE A 59 -18.12 -1.54 -6.78
N ALA A 60 -18.58 -1.53 -8.03
CA ALA A 60 -19.14 -2.70 -8.68
C ALA A 60 -18.14 -3.87 -8.69
N HIS A 61 -16.87 -3.61 -8.98
CA HIS A 61 -15.81 -4.62 -8.98
C HIS A 61 -15.65 -5.31 -7.62
N TYR A 62 -15.74 -4.56 -6.51
CA TYR A 62 -15.69 -5.14 -5.17
C TYR A 62 -16.93 -5.99 -4.86
N LEU A 63 -18.12 -5.49 -5.21
CA LEU A 63 -19.36 -6.23 -4.99
C LEU A 63 -19.36 -7.54 -5.79
N THR A 64 -18.97 -7.49 -7.07
CA THR A 64 -18.80 -8.67 -7.91
C THR A 64 -17.77 -9.61 -7.32
N ALA A 65 -16.58 -9.13 -6.94
CA ALA A 65 -15.55 -9.97 -6.34
C ALA A 65 -16.05 -10.73 -5.10
N ILE A 66 -16.83 -10.09 -4.23
CA ILE A 66 -17.34 -10.72 -3.00
C ILE A 66 -18.51 -11.68 -3.28
N THR A 67 -19.35 -11.39 -4.27
CA THR A 67 -20.59 -12.14 -4.52
C THR A 67 -20.44 -13.25 -5.55
N THR A 68 -19.59 -13.08 -6.56
CA THR A 68 -19.45 -14.02 -7.68
C THR A 68 -18.20 -14.88 -7.60
N THR A 69 -17.24 -14.56 -6.74
CA THR A 69 -16.01 -15.36 -6.57
C THR A 69 -15.95 -16.04 -5.20
N GLN A 70 -15.05 -17.00 -5.04
CA GLN A 70 -14.81 -17.69 -3.77
C GLN A 70 -13.78 -16.96 -2.88
N ILE A 71 -13.62 -15.64 -3.06
CA ILE A 71 -12.57 -14.85 -2.39
C ILE A 71 -12.58 -15.02 -0.86
N GLY A 72 -13.76 -15.17 -0.25
CA GLY A 72 -13.87 -15.43 1.19
C GLY A 72 -13.17 -16.72 1.63
N ILE A 73 -13.35 -17.82 0.89
CA ILE A 73 -12.72 -19.12 1.19
C ILE A 73 -11.22 -19.03 0.95
N TRP A 74 -10.79 -18.44 -0.17
CA TRP A 74 -9.37 -18.28 -0.47
C TRP A 74 -8.64 -17.44 0.58
N TYR A 75 -9.28 -16.36 1.04
CA TYR A 75 -8.74 -15.52 2.10
C TYR A 75 -8.60 -16.28 3.43
N LEU A 76 -9.62 -17.05 3.82
CA LEU A 76 -9.57 -17.88 5.02
C LEU A 76 -8.47 -18.95 4.93
N ASN A 77 -8.30 -19.59 3.77
CA ASN A 77 -7.22 -20.56 3.55
C ASN A 77 -5.84 -19.90 3.71
N SER A 78 -5.63 -18.72 3.12
CA SER A 78 -4.37 -17.98 3.27
C SER A 78 -4.09 -17.57 4.71
N VAL A 79 -5.10 -17.08 5.45
CA VAL A 79 -4.97 -16.74 6.87
C VAL A 79 -4.63 -17.97 7.70
N ALA A 80 -5.32 -19.10 7.48
CA ALA A 80 -5.05 -20.34 8.20
C ALA A 80 -3.62 -20.84 7.97
N VAL A 81 -3.14 -20.80 6.72
CA VAL A 81 -1.76 -21.16 6.38
C VAL A 81 -0.76 -20.19 7.00
N ALA A 82 -0.98 -18.87 6.90
CA ALA A 82 -0.06 -17.87 7.46
C ALA A 82 0.08 -18.02 8.98
N VAL A 83 -1.03 -18.21 9.69
CA VAL A 83 -1.03 -18.45 11.14
C VAL A 83 -0.37 -19.77 11.48
N GLY A 84 -0.70 -20.84 10.76
CA GLY A 84 -0.11 -22.17 10.95
C GLY A 84 1.41 -22.16 10.79
N VAL A 85 1.90 -21.54 9.71
CA VAL A 85 3.34 -21.38 9.47
C VAL A 85 3.99 -20.54 10.57
N THR A 86 3.39 -19.43 10.96
CA THR A 86 3.92 -18.56 12.03
C THR A 86 4.08 -19.33 13.34
N VAL A 87 3.07 -20.11 13.75
CA VAL A 87 3.13 -20.93 14.97
C VAL A 87 4.23 -21.98 14.88
N VAL A 88 4.29 -22.72 13.77
CA VAL A 88 5.33 -23.76 13.56
C VAL A 88 6.71 -23.13 13.59
N THR A 89 6.93 -22.02 12.88
CA THR A 89 8.21 -21.31 12.86
C THR A 89 8.62 -20.85 14.25
N ILE A 90 7.73 -20.23 15.03
CA ILE A 90 8.04 -19.80 16.41
C ILE A 90 8.44 -21.00 17.26
N VAL A 91 7.66 -22.10 17.22
CA VAL A 91 7.96 -23.30 18.00
C VAL A 91 9.31 -23.88 17.60
N THR A 92 9.57 -24.05 16.31
CA THR A 92 10.87 -24.57 15.83
C THR A 92 12.04 -23.65 16.22
N SER A 93 11.88 -22.32 16.09
CA SER A 93 12.90 -21.36 16.48
C SER A 93 13.15 -21.28 17.99
N MET A 94 12.18 -21.66 18.83
CA MET A 94 12.36 -21.74 20.28
C MET A 94 13.00 -23.04 20.76
N LEU A 95 12.91 -24.12 19.96
CA LEU A 95 13.50 -25.43 20.27
C LEU A 95 15.00 -25.51 19.88
N CYS A 96 15.49 -24.59 19.06
CA CYS A 96 16.91 -24.42 18.71
C CYS A 96 17.55 -23.36 19.59
#